data_AF-A0A3B6D404-F1
#
_entry.id   AF-A0A3B6D404-F1
#
_cell.length_a   1.000
_cell.length_b   1.000
_cell.length_c   1.000
_cell.angle_alpha   90.00
_cell.angle_beta   90.00
_cell.angle_gamma   90.00
#
_symmetry.space_group_name_H-M   'P 1'
#
loop_
_entity.id
_entity.type
_entity.pdbx_description
1 polymer ?
#
loop_
_entity_poly.entity_id
_entity_poly.type
_entity_poly.pdbx_seq_one_letter_code
_entity_poly.pdbx_strand_id
1 'polypeptide(L)'
;METHCFAKLRSIHLYSCPRLAFVLPLLWANQRSYLPNLESLHIVNCGDLKTVFPVHPVLKENVLEFPRLKHIHLYELYELQHICEVKMHAPKLEMVWLRGCWGLRRLPAVGGDSRRPVVDCEQDWWENLEWDGLEAGHDPCLFERRHPSHYKELLPRVSVLG
;
A
#
# COMPACT_ATOMS: atom_id res chain seq x y z
N MET A 1 8.42 29.75 -1.08
CA MET A 1 7.05 29.28 -0.82
C MET A 1 7.05 27.79 -1.13
N GLU A 2 6.87 26.94 -0.11
CA GLU A 2 6.72 25.50 -0.33
C GLU A 2 5.37 25.27 -1.01
N THR A 3 5.39 25.00 -2.31
CA THR A 3 4.19 24.58 -3.02
C THR A 3 3.96 23.12 -2.70
N HIS A 4 3.03 22.83 -1.78
CA HIS A 4 2.57 21.47 -1.56
C HIS A 4 1.82 20.99 -2.81
N CYS A 5 2.55 20.34 -3.72
CA CYS A 5 1.96 19.65 -4.87
C CYS A 5 0.88 18.68 -4.36
N PHE A 6 -0.24 18.58 -5.09
CA PHE A 6 -1.33 17.67 -4.74
C PHE A 6 -1.94 17.86 -3.33
N ALA A 7 -1.81 19.05 -2.72
CA ALA A 7 -2.41 19.34 -1.42
C ALA A 7 -3.95 19.17 -1.39
N LYS A 8 -4.63 19.18 -2.54
CA LYS A 8 -6.08 18.93 -2.62
C LYS A 8 -6.44 17.48 -2.97
N LEU A 9 -5.46 16.65 -3.33
CA LEU A 9 -5.70 15.27 -3.72
C LEU A 9 -6.08 14.46 -2.49
N ARG A 10 -7.28 13.87 -2.52
CA ARG A 10 -7.81 13.05 -1.43
C ARG A 10 -7.93 11.58 -1.76
N SER A 11 -8.03 11.23 -3.04
CA SER A 11 -8.30 9.86 -3.45
C SER A 11 -7.67 9.59 -4.80
N ILE A 12 -7.07 8.41 -4.94
CA ILE A 12 -6.49 7.90 -6.18
C ILE A 12 -7.18 6.58 -6.48
N HIS A 13 -8.00 6.57 -7.52
CA HIS A 13 -8.72 5.37 -7.97
C HIS A 13 -8.29 5.03 -9.39
N LEU A 14 -7.83 3.80 -9.59
CA LEU A 14 -7.35 3.30 -10.89
C LEU A 14 -7.88 1.90 -11.12
N TYR A 15 -8.41 1.65 -12.32
CA TYR A 15 -9.02 0.37 -12.67
C TYR A 15 -8.56 -0.04 -14.05
N SER A 16 -8.14 -1.30 -14.20
CA SER A 16 -7.85 -1.92 -15.50
C SER A 16 -6.93 -1.07 -16.39
N CYS A 17 -5.81 -0.59 -15.81
CA CYS A 17 -4.78 0.16 -16.53
C CYS A 17 -3.56 -0.75 -16.75
N PRO A 18 -3.59 -1.68 -17.73
CA PRO A 18 -2.63 -2.79 -17.80
C PRO A 18 -1.20 -2.33 -18.07
N ARG A 19 -1.01 -1.19 -18.76
CA ARG A 19 0.31 -0.64 -19.13
C ARG A 19 0.84 0.41 -18.16
N LEU A 20 0.15 0.66 -17.05
CA LEU A 20 0.52 1.71 -16.11
C LEU A 20 1.69 1.24 -15.25
N ALA A 21 2.89 1.75 -15.51
CA ALA A 21 4.10 1.34 -14.77
C ALA A 21 4.20 1.96 -13.37
N PHE A 22 3.70 3.19 -13.20
CA PHE A 22 3.64 3.92 -11.92
C PHE A 22 2.47 4.91 -11.90
N VAL A 23 2.05 5.35 -10.72
CA VAL A 23 0.91 6.28 -10.58
C VAL A 23 1.36 7.73 -10.48
N LEU A 24 2.13 8.05 -9.45
CA LEU A 24 2.54 9.42 -9.18
C LEU A 24 3.97 9.47 -8.65
N PRO A 25 4.94 9.97 -9.42
CA PRO A 25 6.32 10.03 -8.98
C PRO A 25 6.51 11.21 -8.01
N LEU A 26 7.04 10.93 -6.82
CA LEU A 26 7.29 11.88 -5.74
C LEU A 26 8.74 12.36 -5.81
N LEU A 27 9.02 13.24 -6.79
CA LEU A 27 10.39 13.59 -7.20
C LEU A 27 10.95 14.88 -6.60
N TRP A 28 10.14 15.67 -5.88
CA TRP A 28 10.58 16.98 -5.40
C TRP A 28 11.40 16.84 -4.12
N ALA A 29 12.72 17.00 -4.20
CA ALA A 29 13.59 16.90 -3.02
C ALA A 29 13.13 17.83 -1.87
N ASN A 30 13.35 17.37 -0.63
CA ASN A 30 13.15 18.11 0.63
C ASN A 30 11.71 18.19 1.20
N GLN A 31 10.79 17.33 0.76
CA GLN A 31 9.45 17.28 1.35
C GLN A 31 9.19 15.93 2.04
N ARG A 32 8.76 15.98 3.31
CA ARG A 32 8.44 14.79 4.10
C ARG A 32 7.03 14.24 3.81
N SER A 33 6.13 15.08 3.30
CA SER A 33 4.77 14.70 2.90
C SER A 33 4.36 15.36 1.58
N TYR A 34 4.32 14.57 0.51
CA TYR A 34 3.87 15.01 -0.82
C TYR A 34 2.36 14.96 -0.99
N LEU A 35 1.69 14.16 -0.17
CA LEU A 35 0.28 13.84 -0.30
C LEU A 35 -0.42 14.07 1.04
N PRO A 36 -0.38 15.31 1.58
CA PRO A 36 -0.78 15.60 2.96
C PRO A 36 -2.27 15.37 3.22
N ASN A 37 -3.09 15.31 2.16
CA ASN A 37 -4.54 15.14 2.27
C ASN A 37 -5.05 13.87 1.58
N LEU A 38 -4.16 12.96 1.15
CA LEU A 38 -4.59 11.69 0.57
C LEU A 38 -5.24 10.83 1.66
N GLU A 39 -6.46 10.38 1.41
CA GLU A 39 -7.29 9.59 2.32
C GLU A 39 -7.52 8.16 1.81
N SER A 40 -7.59 7.96 0.49
CA SER A 40 -7.80 6.63 -0.11
C SER A 40 -6.92 6.33 -1.32
N LEU A 41 -6.42 5.10 -1.38
CA LEU A 41 -5.73 4.52 -2.52
C LEU A 41 -6.48 3.26 -2.94
N HIS A 42 -7.01 3.23 -4.15
CA HIS A 42 -7.77 2.11 -4.68
C HIS A 42 -7.27 1.77 -6.08
N ILE A 43 -6.59 0.65 -6.24
CA ILE A 43 -6.00 0.24 -7.51
C ILE A 43 -6.37 -1.22 -7.78
N VAL A 44 -6.97 -1.47 -8.95
CA VAL A 44 -7.47 -2.79 -9.33
C VAL A 44 -7.03 -3.13 -10.74
N ASN A 45 -6.50 -4.35 -10.92
CA ASN A 45 -6.19 -4.94 -12.23
C ASN A 45 -5.26 -4.07 -13.09
N CYS A 46 -4.17 -3.56 -12.50
CA CYS A 46 -3.12 -2.82 -13.22
C CYS A 46 -1.87 -3.71 -13.33
N GLY A 47 -1.82 -4.56 -14.37
CA GLY A 47 -0.85 -5.64 -14.51
C GLY A 47 0.62 -5.23 -14.49
N ASP A 48 1.00 -4.17 -15.21
CA ASP A 48 2.41 -3.71 -15.28
C ASP A 48 2.81 -2.78 -14.12
N LEU A 49 1.92 -2.54 -13.14
CA LEU A 49 2.18 -1.59 -12.06
C LEU A 49 3.16 -2.18 -11.04
N LYS A 50 4.39 -1.66 -11.02
CA LYS A 50 5.46 -2.12 -10.10
C LYS A 50 5.57 -1.30 -8.84
N THR A 51 5.42 0.02 -8.98
CA THR A 51 5.54 0.97 -7.87
C THR A 51 4.45 2.03 -7.97
N VAL A 52 3.66 2.26 -6.91
CA VAL A 52 2.62 3.31 -6.94
C VAL A 52 3.27 4.70 -6.92
N PHE A 53 4.16 4.93 -5.96
CA PHE A 53 4.86 6.18 -5.73
C PHE A 53 6.38 6.00 -5.83
N PRO A 54 6.97 6.06 -7.04
CA PRO A 54 8.42 6.15 -7.21
C PRO A 54 8.94 7.41 -6.53
N VAL A 55 10.11 7.36 -5.90
CA VAL A 55 10.64 8.53 -5.16
C VAL A 55 11.99 8.99 -5.69
N HIS A 56 12.35 10.24 -5.40
CA HIS A 56 13.67 10.73 -5.76
C HIS A 56 14.78 9.94 -5.01
N PRO A 57 15.91 9.58 -5.65
CA PRO A 57 16.98 8.79 -5.02
C PRO A 57 17.54 9.37 -3.71
N VAL A 58 17.50 10.69 -3.55
CA VAL A 58 17.93 11.40 -2.33
C VAL A 58 17.06 11.07 -1.11
N LEU A 59 15.84 10.56 -1.33
CA LEU A 59 14.90 10.22 -0.26
C LEU A 59 15.01 8.77 0.20
N LYS A 60 15.94 7.96 -0.36
CA LYS A 60 16.00 6.51 -0.13
C LYS A 60 16.10 6.08 1.34
N GLU A 61 16.61 6.94 2.22
CA GLU A 61 16.73 6.68 3.66
C GLU A 61 15.64 7.38 4.51
N ASN A 62 14.76 8.16 3.87
CA ASN A 62 13.71 8.90 4.56
C ASN A 62 12.44 8.09 4.77
N VAL A 63 11.63 8.52 5.74
CA VAL A 63 10.26 8.06 5.93
C VAL A 63 9.31 9.09 5.34
N LEU A 64 8.40 8.65 4.45
CA LEU A 64 7.36 9.51 3.90
C LEU A 64 6.09 9.45 4.72
N GLU A 65 5.54 10.63 5.00
CA GLU A 65 4.35 10.78 5.82
C GLU A 65 3.09 10.89 4.97
N PHE A 66 2.11 10.04 5.32
CA PHE A 66 0.76 10.01 4.78
C PHE A 66 -0.23 10.29 5.92
N PRO A 67 -0.30 11.53 6.43
CA PRO A 67 -0.95 11.85 7.71
C PRO A 67 -2.47 11.67 7.71
N ARG A 68 -3.08 11.52 6.54
CA ARG A 68 -4.53 11.37 6.36
C ARG A 68 -4.95 10.08 5.67
N LEU A 69 -4.01 9.22 5.29
CA LEU A 69 -4.33 8.00 4.56
C LEU A 69 -5.05 7.02 5.49
N LYS A 70 -6.27 6.65 5.10
CA LYS A 70 -7.18 5.78 5.88
C LYS A 70 -7.36 4.43 5.23
N HIS A 71 -7.45 4.39 3.90
CA HIS A 71 -7.83 3.19 3.18
C HIS A 71 -6.85 2.87 2.05
N ILE A 72 -6.35 1.63 2.04
CA ILE A 72 -5.55 1.08 0.95
C ILE A 72 -6.28 -0.15 0.42
N HIS A 73 -6.66 -0.14 -0.85
CA HIS A 73 -7.29 -1.27 -1.51
C HIS A 73 -6.54 -1.58 -2.80
N LEU A 74 -5.86 -2.72 -2.81
CA LEU A 74 -5.04 -3.19 -3.92
C LEU A 74 -5.50 -4.60 -4.31
N TYR A 75 -5.89 -4.78 -5.57
CA TYR A 75 -6.46 -6.02 -6.07
C TYR A 75 -5.87 -6.38 -7.43
N GLU A 76 -5.39 -7.62 -7.56
CA GLU A 76 -4.83 -8.16 -8.81
C GLU A 76 -3.71 -7.28 -9.40
N LEU A 77 -2.73 -6.94 -8.56
CA LEU A 77 -1.54 -6.17 -8.94
C LEU A 77 -0.32 -7.09 -8.88
N TYR A 78 -0.24 -8.03 -9.82
CA TYR A 78 0.70 -9.15 -9.74
C TYR A 78 2.19 -8.72 -9.80
N GLU A 79 2.50 -7.63 -10.49
CA GLU A 79 3.85 -7.08 -10.59
C GLU A 79 4.18 -6.05 -9.49
N LEU A 80 3.22 -5.73 -8.60
CA LEU A 80 3.43 -4.70 -7.59
C LEU A 80 4.45 -5.17 -6.55
N GLN A 81 5.52 -4.40 -6.40
CA GLN A 81 6.58 -4.63 -5.42
C GLN A 81 6.48 -3.64 -4.26
N HIS A 82 6.12 -2.39 -4.56
CA HIS A 82 6.14 -1.30 -3.58
C HIS A 82 4.94 -0.36 -3.74
N ILE A 83 4.29 0.00 -2.63
CA ILE A 83 3.45 1.22 -2.65
C ILE A 83 4.36 2.45 -2.76
N CYS A 84 5.43 2.47 -1.97
CA CYS A 84 6.48 3.47 -2.02
C CYS A 84 7.83 2.76 -1.85
N GLU A 85 8.86 3.20 -2.58
CA GLU A 85 10.20 2.59 -2.53
C GLU A 85 10.93 2.86 -1.20
N VAL A 86 10.35 3.72 -0.36
CA VAL A 86 10.85 4.09 0.96
C VAL A 86 9.78 3.84 2.00
N LYS A 87 10.20 3.82 3.27
CA LYS A 87 9.28 3.55 4.39
C LYS A 87 8.16 4.58 4.42
N MET A 88 6.94 4.10 4.63
CA MET A 88 5.76 4.94 4.77
C MET A 88 5.35 4.99 6.24
N HIS A 89 4.86 6.15 6.69
CA HIS A 89 4.19 6.30 7.97
C HIS A 89 2.78 6.87 7.75
N ALA A 90 1.76 6.09 8.12
CA ALA A 90 0.34 6.41 7.95
C ALA A 90 -0.39 6.29 9.30
N PRO A 91 -0.34 7.33 10.15
CA PRO A 91 -0.84 7.25 11.52
C PRO A 91 -2.36 7.11 11.65
N LYS A 92 -3.11 7.38 10.57
CA LYS A 92 -4.58 7.30 10.53
C LYS A 92 -5.09 6.15 9.67
N LEU A 93 -4.23 5.16 9.41
CA LEU A 93 -4.63 4.01 8.62
C LEU A 93 -5.73 3.24 9.36
N GLU A 94 -6.82 2.93 8.67
CA GLU A 94 -7.97 2.23 9.24
C GLU A 94 -8.14 0.86 8.59
N MET A 95 -7.90 0.76 7.28
CA MET A 95 -8.12 -0.48 6.54
C MET A 95 -7.16 -0.70 5.39
N VAL A 96 -6.72 -1.95 5.25
CA VAL A 96 -5.91 -2.44 4.13
C VAL A 96 -6.56 -3.70 3.56
N TRP A 97 -6.93 -3.66 2.28
CA TRP A 97 -7.41 -4.79 1.50
C TRP A 97 -6.39 -5.17 0.44
N LEU A 98 -5.89 -6.40 0.49
CA LEU A 98 -4.88 -6.92 -0.44
C LEU A 98 -5.27 -8.29 -0.95
N ARG A 99 -5.35 -8.44 -2.27
CA ARG A 99 -5.53 -9.74 -2.94
C ARG A 99 -4.74 -9.75 -4.25
N GLY A 100 -4.05 -10.84 -4.52
CA GLY A 100 -3.28 -10.98 -5.78
C GLY A 100 -2.15 -9.95 -5.92
N CYS A 101 -1.58 -9.46 -4.82
CA CYS A 101 -0.47 -8.49 -4.77
C CYS A 101 0.82 -9.16 -4.24
N TRP A 102 1.22 -10.27 -4.87
CA TRP A 102 2.20 -11.22 -4.31
C TRP A 102 3.61 -10.68 -4.14
N GLY A 103 3.99 -9.65 -4.92
CA GLY A 103 5.31 -9.01 -4.81
C GLY A 103 5.41 -7.98 -3.68
N LEU A 104 4.28 -7.48 -3.16
CA LEU A 104 4.26 -6.43 -2.15
C LEU A 104 4.61 -7.03 -0.79
N ARG A 105 5.69 -6.57 -0.16
CA ARG A 105 6.18 -7.15 1.11
C ARG A 105 6.07 -6.24 2.33
N ARG A 106 5.50 -5.05 2.20
CA ARG A 106 5.54 -4.03 3.26
C ARG A 106 4.30 -3.17 3.30
N LEU A 107 3.83 -2.88 4.51
CA LEU A 107 2.76 -1.92 4.80
C LEU A 107 3.34 -0.61 5.35
N PRO A 108 2.55 0.47 5.42
CA PRO A 108 2.95 1.64 6.18
C PRO A 108 3.08 1.33 7.67
N ALA A 109 4.07 1.93 8.33
CA ALA A 109 4.10 2.05 9.77
C ALA A 109 2.89 2.84 10.25
N VAL A 110 2.35 2.49 11.40
CA VAL A 110 1.11 3.05 11.95
C VAL A 110 1.39 3.80 13.25
N GLY A 111 0.49 4.70 13.59
CA GLY A 111 0.56 5.42 14.85
C GLY A 111 0.17 4.50 16.01
N GLY A 112 0.64 4.81 17.21
CA GLY A 112 0.24 4.12 18.44
C GLY A 112 -1.17 4.46 18.92
N ASP A 113 -2.12 4.71 18.00
CA ASP A 113 -3.51 4.93 18.37
C ASP A 113 -4.14 3.61 18.89
N SER A 114 -5.16 3.75 19.73
CA SER A 114 -5.87 2.67 20.40
C SER A 114 -6.56 1.70 19.44
N ARG A 115 -6.89 2.14 18.22
CA ARG A 115 -7.57 1.32 17.21
C ARG A 115 -6.57 0.82 16.16
N ARG A 116 -6.31 -0.49 16.20
CA ARG A 116 -5.50 -1.18 15.19
C ARG A 116 -6.17 -1.14 13.83
N PRO A 117 -5.43 -0.85 12.74
CA PRO A 117 -5.98 -0.94 11.39
C PRO A 117 -6.33 -2.38 11.06
N VAL A 118 -7.44 -2.58 10.35
CA VAL A 118 -7.87 -3.90 9.88
C VAL A 118 -7.15 -4.25 8.60
N VAL A 119 -6.54 -5.42 8.54
CA VAL A 119 -5.89 -5.95 7.33
C VAL A 119 -6.63 -7.19 6.88
N ASP A 120 -7.21 -7.12 5.69
CA ASP A 120 -7.86 -8.23 5.00
C ASP A 120 -6.98 -8.62 3.81
N CYS A 121 -6.27 -9.75 3.98
CA CYS A 121 -5.28 -10.23 3.03
C CYS A 121 -5.25 -11.76 2.97
N GLU A 122 -4.47 -12.30 2.04
CA GLU A 122 -4.18 -13.73 1.93
C GLU A 122 -3.22 -14.16 3.05
N GLN A 123 -3.36 -15.39 3.54
CA GLN A 123 -2.53 -15.87 4.66
C GLN A 123 -1.05 -15.88 4.30
N ASP A 124 -0.70 -16.44 3.14
CA ASP A 124 0.66 -16.48 2.63
C ASP A 124 1.26 -15.08 2.52
N TRP A 125 0.44 -14.10 2.14
CA TRP A 125 0.88 -12.72 2.03
C TRP A 125 1.24 -12.15 3.41
N TRP A 126 0.38 -12.35 4.42
CA TRP A 126 0.63 -11.90 5.79
C TRP A 126 1.93 -12.46 6.39
N GLU A 127 2.21 -13.74 6.13
CA GLU A 127 3.38 -14.43 6.66
C GLU A 127 4.69 -13.99 5.97
N ASN A 128 4.61 -13.44 4.76
CA ASN A 128 5.76 -12.96 3.98
C ASN A 128 6.01 -11.45 4.10
N LEU A 129 5.23 -10.76 4.94
CA LEU A 129 5.44 -9.34 5.23
C LEU A 129 6.74 -9.11 6.01
N GLU A 130 7.45 -8.06 5.63
CA GLU A 130 8.60 -7.54 6.35
C GLU A 130 8.15 -6.57 7.45
N TRP A 131 8.80 -6.66 8.62
CA TRP A 131 8.47 -5.84 9.79
C TRP A 131 9.74 -5.23 10.38
N ASP A 132 9.65 -3.98 10.82
CA ASP A 132 10.81 -3.26 11.40
C ASP A 132 10.80 -3.33 12.93
N GLY A 133 9.73 -3.88 13.52
CA GLY A 133 9.54 -4.04 14.95
C GLY A 133 8.64 -2.97 15.58
N LEU A 134 8.30 -3.21 16.84
CA LEU A 134 7.33 -2.41 17.59
C LEU A 134 7.78 -0.95 17.78
N GLU A 135 9.06 -0.72 18.06
CA GLU A 135 9.65 0.62 18.23
C GLU A 135 9.50 1.51 16.99
N ALA A 136 9.42 0.89 15.80
CA ALA A 136 9.20 1.59 14.54
C ALA A 136 7.72 1.84 14.23
N GLY A 137 6.78 1.42 15.10
CA GLY A 137 5.35 1.43 14.78
C GLY A 137 5.00 0.49 13.63
N HIS A 138 5.82 -0.53 13.36
CA HIS A 138 5.71 -1.40 12.19
C HIS A 138 5.93 -2.87 12.59
N ASP A 139 4.93 -3.41 13.28
CA ASP A 139 4.90 -4.77 13.84
C ASP A 139 3.51 -5.40 13.63
N PRO A 140 3.41 -6.73 13.40
CA PRO A 140 2.13 -7.41 13.22
C PRO A 140 1.11 -7.14 14.33
N CYS A 141 1.54 -6.98 15.59
CA CYS A 141 0.63 -6.79 16.72
C CYS A 141 -0.11 -5.45 16.70
N LEU A 142 0.34 -4.50 15.88
CA LEU A 142 -0.28 -3.19 15.68
C LEU A 142 -1.45 -3.22 14.69
N PHE A 143 -1.70 -4.38 14.08
CA PHE A 143 -2.75 -4.58 13.09
C PHE A 143 -3.73 -5.65 13.54
N GLU A 144 -4.97 -5.53 13.10
CA GLU A 144 -5.99 -6.55 13.28
C GLU A 144 -6.18 -7.30 11.97
N ARG A 145 -5.63 -8.52 11.88
CA ARG A 145 -5.83 -9.35 10.70
C ARG A 145 -7.25 -9.90 10.69
N ARG A 146 -8.04 -9.51 9.69
CA ARG A 146 -9.31 -10.17 9.41
C ARG A 146 -9.03 -11.43 8.61
N HIS A 147 -9.29 -12.57 9.23
CA HIS A 147 -9.29 -13.83 8.50
C HIS A 147 -10.46 -13.82 7.50
N PRO A 148 -10.24 -14.18 6.22
CA PRO A 148 -11.32 -14.26 5.26
C PRO A 148 -12.38 -15.23 5.79
N SER A 149 -13.55 -14.69 6.11
CA SER A 149 -14.73 -15.50 6.42
C SER A 149 -15.16 -16.13 5.11
N HIS A 150 -14.73 -17.36 4.84
CA HIS A 150 -15.30 -18.23 3.80
C HIS A 150 -15.61 -17.53 2.46
N TYR A 151 -14.59 -17.29 1.63
CA TYR A 151 -14.85 -17.47 0.20
C TYR A 151 -15.03 -18.97 0.00
N LYS A 152 -16.28 -19.41 -0.10
CA LYS A 152 -16.59 -20.72 -0.67
C LYS A 152 -15.81 -20.83 -1.99
N GLU A 153 -15.13 -21.95 -2.13
CA GLU A 153 -14.71 -22.58 -3.38
C GLU A 153 -15.21 -21.85 -4.64
N LEU A 154 -14.35 -21.03 -5.26
CA LEU A 154 -14.52 -20.70 -6.66
C LEU A 154 -13.28 -21.20 -7.41
N LEU A 155 -13.41 -22.49 -7.72
CA LEU A 155 -12.82 -23.30 -8.79
C LEU A 155 -11.31 -23.61 -8.71
N PRO A 156 -10.93 -24.91 -8.77
CA PRO A 156 -9.55 -25.28 -9.03
C PRO A 156 -9.12 -24.75 -10.40
N ARG A 157 -7.86 -24.30 -10.49
CA ARG A 157 -7.16 -24.05 -11.76
C ARG A 157 -7.29 -25.30 -12.63
N VAL A 158 -8.24 -25.31 -13.57
CA VAL A 158 -8.26 -26.30 -14.63
C VAL A 158 -7.11 -25.95 -15.56
N SER A 159 -6.02 -26.70 -15.49
CA SER A 159 -5.03 -26.76 -16.54
C SER A 159 -5.68 -27.36 -17.78
N VAL A 160 -5.96 -26.55 -18.79
CA VAL A 160 -6.19 -27.07 -20.14
C VAL A 160 -4.81 -27.35 -20.72
N LEU A 161 -4.38 -28.61 -20.66
CA LEU A 161 -3.28 -29.10 -21.49
C LEU A 161 -3.85 -29.23 -22.91
N GLY A 162 -3.32 -28.43 -23.83
CA GLY A 162 -3.42 -28.64 -25.27
C GLY A 162 -2.28 -29.51 -25.79
#